data_AF-A0A4Q3AT49-F1
#
_entry.id   AF-A0A4Q3AT49-F1
#
_cell.length_a   1.000
_cell.length_b   1.000
_cell.length_c   1.000
_cell.angle_alpha   90.00
_cell.angle_beta   90.00
_cell.angle_gamma   90.00
#
_symmetry.space_group_name_H-M   'P 1'
#
loop_
_entity.id
_entity.type
_entity.pdbx_description
1 polymer ?
#
loop_
_entity_poly.entity_id
_entity_poly.type
_entity_poly.pdbx_seq_one_letter_code
_entity_poly.pdbx_strand_id
1 'polypeptide(L)'
;MQRPIDAATYFASGHVATSVSRDGNFIDNYLRGQGEQRRVQVVCAAFSQVPWMVAGLTRLALMHERLARELAPWLGLLIQEPPFPLPVMREMMRLHSALKMDRGLASLCERLQAVAGAGEQILRTVET
;
A
#
# COMPACT_ATOMS: atom_id res chain seq x y z
N MET A 1 8.82 15.94 15.92
CA MET A 1 8.98 15.05 14.75
C MET A 1 9.80 13.83 15.18
N GLN A 2 9.34 12.61 14.89
CA GLN A 2 10.11 11.40 15.18
C GLN A 2 11.17 11.17 14.09
N ARG A 3 12.32 10.58 14.46
CA ARG A 3 13.42 10.29 13.54
C ARG A 3 12.97 9.27 12.47
N PRO A 4 13.33 9.46 11.18
CA PRO A 4 13.13 8.44 10.16
C PRO A 4 13.80 7.13 10.57
N ILE A 5 13.12 6.01 10.32
CA ILE A 5 13.70 4.68 10.52
C ILE A 5 14.80 4.42 9.48
N ASP A 6 15.87 3.72 9.84
CA ASP A 6 16.88 3.24 8.88
C ASP A 6 16.57 1.82 8.39
N ALA A 7 17.21 1.40 7.30
CA ALA A 7 16.94 0.10 6.68
C ALA A 7 17.23 -1.07 7.63
N ALA A 8 18.34 -1.00 8.39
CA ALA A 8 18.72 -2.05 9.33
C ALA A 8 17.65 -2.25 10.43
N THR A 9 17.18 -1.15 11.02
CA THR A 9 16.11 -1.17 12.03
C THR A 9 14.81 -1.66 11.44
N TYR A 10 14.49 -1.25 10.21
CA TYR A 10 13.30 -1.72 9.51
C TYR A 10 13.32 -3.25 9.34
N PHE A 11 14.41 -3.84 8.84
CA PHE A 11 14.46 -5.29 8.62
C PHE A 11 14.52 -6.11 9.92
N ALA A 12 15.12 -5.57 10.99
CA ALA A 12 15.11 -6.19 12.31
C ALA A 12 13.74 -6.17 13.01
N SER A 13 12.89 -5.19 12.66
CA SER A 13 11.56 -5.01 13.25
C SER A 13 10.59 -6.13 12.86
N GLY A 14 9.55 -6.34 13.69
CA GLY A 14 8.47 -7.28 13.37
C GLY A 14 7.47 -6.63 12.41
N HIS A 15 7.07 -7.33 11.36
CA HIS A 15 6.19 -6.79 10.33
C HIS A 15 4.79 -7.42 10.36
N VAL A 16 3.80 -6.62 10.01
CA VAL A 16 2.48 -7.07 9.57
C VAL A 16 2.47 -6.99 8.05
N ALA A 17 2.11 -8.09 7.40
CA ALA A 17 1.97 -8.17 5.95
C ALA A 17 0.56 -8.61 5.57
N THR A 18 0.17 -8.38 4.32
CA THR A 18 -1.05 -8.95 3.73
C THR A 18 -0.69 -10.09 2.80
N SER A 19 -1.49 -11.16 2.80
CA SER A 19 -1.42 -12.19 1.76
C SER A 19 -2.56 -12.00 0.78
N VAL A 20 -2.23 -11.67 -0.47
CA VAL A 20 -3.21 -11.47 -1.56
C VAL A 20 -3.23 -12.66 -2.53
N SER A 21 -2.14 -13.43 -2.55
CA SER A 21 -2.01 -14.65 -3.34
C SER A 21 -1.16 -15.67 -2.60
N ARG A 22 -1.10 -16.90 -3.12
CA ARG A 22 -0.28 -17.97 -2.56
C ARG A 22 1.22 -17.63 -2.51
N ASP A 23 1.67 -16.74 -3.39
CA ASP A 23 3.09 -16.38 -3.52
C ASP A 23 3.48 -15.14 -2.71
N GLY A 24 2.59 -14.64 -1.84
CA GLY A 24 2.80 -13.43 -1.04
C GLY A 24 2.27 -12.17 -1.74
N ASN A 25 2.69 -11.00 -1.24
CA ASN A 25 2.33 -9.71 -1.85
C ASN A 25 3.46 -9.18 -2.74
N PHE A 26 3.12 -8.21 -3.59
CA PHE A 26 4.04 -7.57 -4.54
C PHE A 26 5.36 -7.13 -3.89
N ILE A 27 5.27 -6.49 -2.71
CA ILE A 27 6.44 -5.87 -2.09
C ILE A 27 7.37 -6.89 -1.43
N ASP A 28 6.83 -7.94 -0.81
CA ASP A 28 7.63 -9.05 -0.28
C ASP A 28 8.36 -9.79 -1.40
N ASN A 29 7.72 -9.95 -2.55
CA ASN A 29 8.35 -10.58 -3.72
C ASN A 29 9.46 -9.71 -4.29
N TYR A 30 9.24 -8.40 -4.37
CA TYR A 30 10.27 -7.44 -4.78
C TYR A 30 11.48 -7.46 -3.83
N LEU A 31 11.25 -7.33 -2.52
CA LEU A 31 12.32 -7.34 -1.51
C LEU A 31 13.11 -8.65 -1.55
N ARG A 32 12.42 -9.79 -1.64
CA ARG A 32 13.06 -11.11 -1.75
C ARG A 32 13.95 -11.21 -2.98
N GLY A 33 13.56 -10.59 -4.10
CA GLY A 33 14.39 -10.50 -5.31
C GLY A 33 15.67 -9.68 -5.13
N GLN A 34 15.69 -8.76 -4.15
CA GLN A 34 16.86 -7.96 -3.78
C GLN A 34 17.71 -8.60 -2.66
N GLY A 35 17.38 -9.82 -2.24
CA GLY A 35 18.05 -10.50 -1.12
C GLY A 35 17.57 -10.07 0.27
N GLU A 36 16.58 -9.18 0.34
CA GLU A 36 16.04 -8.66 1.58
C GLU A 36 14.78 -9.42 2.01
N GLN A 37 14.63 -9.66 3.31
CA GLN A 37 13.44 -10.32 3.86
C GLN A 37 12.97 -9.65 5.14
N ARG A 38 11.66 -9.45 5.23
CA ARG A 38 11.02 -8.93 6.43
C ARG A 38 10.70 -10.04 7.39
N ARG A 39 10.89 -9.78 8.68
CA ARG A 39 10.43 -10.67 9.75
C ARG A 39 8.92 -10.49 9.97
N VAL A 40 8.12 -11.13 9.11
CA VAL A 40 6.66 -11.08 9.18
C VAL A 40 6.16 -11.89 10.38
N GLN A 41 5.50 -11.22 11.32
CA GLN A 41 4.93 -11.83 12.53
C GLN A 41 3.42 -12.09 12.39
N VAL A 42 2.74 -11.29 11.58
CA VAL A 42 1.30 -11.39 11.35
C VAL A 42 1.03 -11.27 9.86
N VAL A 43 0.17 -12.15 9.35
CA VAL A 43 -0.33 -12.10 7.99
C VAL A 43 -1.83 -11.84 8.04
N CYS A 44 -2.26 -10.74 7.45
CA CYS A 44 -3.67 -10.38 7.29
C CYS A 44 -4.23 -10.88 5.96
N ALA A 45 -5.53 -11.15 5.93
CA ALA A 45 -6.24 -11.53 4.70
C ALA A 45 -6.64 -10.31 3.84
N ALA A 46 -6.75 -9.13 4.46
CA ALA A 46 -7.09 -7.89 3.77
C ALA A 46 -6.21 -6.72 4.25
N PHE A 47 -5.94 -5.77 3.36
CA PHE A 47 -5.13 -4.58 3.66
C PHE A 47 -5.76 -3.70 4.75
N SER A 48 -7.09 -3.63 4.81
CA SER A 48 -7.81 -2.86 5.83
C SER A 48 -7.61 -3.37 7.25
N GLN A 49 -7.19 -4.63 7.43
CA GLN A 49 -6.91 -5.22 8.74
C GLN A 49 -5.53 -4.83 9.26
N VAL A 50 -4.60 -4.48 8.37
CA VAL A 50 -3.18 -4.25 8.71
C VAL A 50 -3.00 -3.15 9.76
N PRO A 51 -3.61 -1.95 9.64
CA PRO A 51 -3.42 -0.89 10.63
C PRO A 51 -3.85 -1.29 12.05
N TRP A 52 -4.91 -2.09 12.17
CA TRP A 52 -5.40 -2.60 13.46
C TRP A 52 -4.42 -3.56 14.13
N MET A 53 -3.61 -4.28 13.34
CA MET A 53 -2.60 -5.20 13.85
C MET A 53 -1.25 -4.53 14.16
N VAL A 54 -1.14 -3.23 13.85
CA VAL A 54 0.03 -2.38 14.16
C VAL A 54 -0.26 -1.49 15.38
N ALA A 55 -1.49 -0.98 15.50
CA ALA A 55 -1.88 -0.05 16.55
C ALA A 55 -1.57 -0.60 17.96
N GLY A 56 -0.91 0.23 18.77
CA GLY A 56 -0.52 -0.12 20.14
C GLY A 56 0.60 -1.18 20.26
N LEU A 57 1.24 -1.58 19.16
CA LEU A 57 2.28 -2.61 19.13
C LEU A 57 3.59 -2.06 18.54
N THR A 58 4.69 -2.80 18.76
CA THR A 58 6.02 -2.46 18.25
C THR A 58 6.29 -3.05 16.85
N ARG A 59 5.25 -3.11 16.00
CA ARG A 59 5.32 -3.70 14.66
C ARG A 59 5.28 -2.62 13.60
N LEU A 60 5.82 -2.93 12.43
CA LEU A 60 5.76 -2.08 11.25
C LEU A 60 4.84 -2.69 10.19
N ALA A 61 4.34 -1.85 9.30
CA ALA A 61 3.67 -2.28 8.08
C ALA A 61 4.13 -1.41 6.92
N LEU A 62 4.30 -2.03 5.76
CA LEU A 62 4.49 -1.35 4.49
C LEU A 62 3.28 -1.63 3.62
N MET A 63 2.50 -0.59 3.33
CA MET A 63 1.20 -0.69 2.68
C MET A 63 0.91 0.53 1.79
N HIS A 64 -0.21 0.51 1.08
CA HIS A 64 -0.64 1.61 0.23
C HIS A 64 -0.86 2.89 1.02
N GLU A 65 -0.20 3.97 0.58
CA GLU A 65 -0.22 5.28 1.24
C GLU A 65 -1.65 5.83 1.41
N ARG A 66 -2.49 5.74 0.37
CA ARG A 66 -3.88 6.22 0.42
C ARG A 66 -4.66 5.58 1.58
N LEU A 67 -4.54 4.26 1.76
CA LEU A 67 -5.22 3.56 2.84
C LEU A 67 -4.61 3.89 4.21
N ALA A 68 -3.29 4.04 4.28
CA ALA A 68 -2.61 4.47 5.51
C ALA A 68 -3.09 5.86 5.95
N ARG A 69 -3.21 6.82 5.02
CA ARG A 69 -3.71 8.18 5.29
C ARG A 69 -5.15 8.21 5.81
N GLU A 70 -5.99 7.32 5.29
CA GLU A 70 -7.38 7.18 5.76
C GLU A 70 -7.47 6.62 7.18
N LEU A 71 -6.66 5.61 7.53
CA LEU A 71 -6.82 4.84 8.77
C LEU A 71 -5.88 5.26 9.91
N ALA A 72 -4.70 5.80 9.60
CA ALA A 72 -3.71 6.15 10.61
C ALA A 72 -4.20 7.18 11.65
N PRO A 73 -4.94 8.26 11.27
CA PRO A 73 -5.41 9.24 12.24
C PRO A 73 -6.33 8.65 13.31
N TRP A 74 -7.22 7.73 12.92
CA TRP A 74 -8.17 7.07 13.83
C TRP A 74 -7.49 6.11 14.81
N LEU A 75 -6.32 5.60 14.45
CA LEU A 75 -5.60 4.57 15.18
C LEU A 75 -4.35 5.12 15.90
N GLY A 76 -4.09 6.42 15.81
CA GLY A 76 -2.91 7.06 16.39
C GLY A 76 -1.59 6.55 15.78
N LEU A 77 -1.61 6.14 14.52
CA LEU A 77 -0.44 5.62 13.82
C LEU A 77 0.37 6.72 13.16
N LEU A 78 1.67 6.49 13.03
CA LEU A 78 2.58 7.36 12.29
C LEU A 78 2.90 6.74 10.92
N ILE A 79 2.93 7.60 9.92
CA ILE A 79 3.32 7.24 8.55
C ILE A 79 4.72 7.80 8.32
N GLN A 80 5.62 6.98 7.80
CA GLN A 80 6.97 7.36 7.42
C GLN A 80 7.27 6.82 6.03
N GLU A 81 8.15 7.51 5.30
CA GLU A 81 8.70 7.00 4.05
C GLU A 81 9.53 5.73 4.30
N PRO A 82 9.50 4.76 3.37
CA PRO A 82 10.37 3.59 3.44
C PRO A 82 11.86 3.99 3.39
N PRO A 83 12.75 3.32 4.14
CA PRO A 83 14.17 3.69 4.20
C PRO A 83 15.00 3.21 2.99
N PHE A 84 14.35 2.81 1.91
CA PHE A 84 14.96 2.29 0.69
C PHE A 84 14.04 2.55 -0.50
N PRO A 85 14.58 2.64 -1.73
CA PRO A 85 13.76 2.85 -2.91
C PRO A 85 12.84 1.65 -3.18
N LEU A 86 11.58 1.96 -3.46
CA LEU A 86 10.57 0.98 -3.83
C LEU A 86 10.00 1.27 -5.21
N PRO A 87 9.62 0.24 -5.98
CA PRO A 87 8.88 0.44 -7.22
C PRO A 87 7.50 0.98 -6.89
N VAL A 88 7.05 1.94 -7.71
CA VAL A 88 5.68 2.46 -7.61
C VAL A 88 4.71 1.37 -8.09
N MET A 89 3.81 0.95 -7.20
CA MET A 89 2.74 0.03 -7.57
C MET A 89 1.68 0.80 -8.39
N ARG A 90 1.41 0.32 -9.60
CA ARG A 90 0.38 0.89 -10.49
C ARG A 90 -0.89 0.05 -10.43
N GLU A 91 -1.95 0.61 -9.87
CA GLU A 91 -3.28 0.02 -9.93
C GLU A 91 -3.87 0.22 -11.33
N MET A 92 -4.44 -0.84 -11.91
CA MET A 92 -4.98 -0.83 -13.27
C MET A 92 -6.33 -1.52 -13.33
N MET A 93 -7.24 -0.98 -14.13
CA MET A 93 -8.46 -1.67 -14.51
C MET A 93 -8.14 -2.77 -15.51
N ARG A 94 -8.52 -4.01 -15.21
CA ARG A 94 -8.41 -5.15 -16.14
C ARG A 94 -9.79 -5.62 -16.54
N LEU A 95 -10.01 -5.71 -17.84
CA LEU A 95 -11.27 -6.13 -18.44
C LEU A 95 -11.02 -7.27 -19.43
N HIS A 96 -11.99 -8.17 -19.56
CA HIS A 96 -11.94 -9.21 -20.58
C HIS A 96 -12.13 -8.59 -21.97
N SER A 97 -11.41 -9.08 -22.98
CA SER A 97 -11.45 -8.54 -24.35
C SER A 97 -12.85 -8.57 -24.98
N ALA A 98 -13.66 -9.57 -24.61
CA ALA A 98 -15.05 -9.69 -25.05
C ALA A 98 -15.94 -8.49 -24.64
N LEU A 99 -15.57 -7.76 -23.59
CA LEU A 99 -16.33 -6.61 -23.08
C LEU A 99 -15.88 -5.28 -23.68
N LYS A 100 -14.97 -5.30 -24.67
CA LYS A 100 -14.43 -4.06 -25.27
C LYS A 100 -15.51 -3.16 -25.87
N MET A 101 -16.59 -3.72 -26.41
CA MET A 101 -17.68 -2.97 -27.04
C MET A 101 -18.82 -2.65 -26.08
N ASP A 102 -18.70 -3.01 -24.80
CA ASP A 102 -19.71 -2.70 -23.80
C ASP A 102 -19.64 -1.21 -23.43
N ARG A 103 -20.68 -0.47 -23.82
CA ARG A 103 -20.77 0.98 -23.58
C ARG A 103 -20.94 1.33 -22.09
N GLY A 104 -21.63 0.48 -21.33
CA GLY A 104 -21.83 0.70 -19.89
C GLY A 104 -20.50 0.56 -19.14
N LEU A 105 -19.72 -0.46 -19.49
CA LEU A 105 -18.39 -0.68 -18.95
C LEU A 105 -17.42 0.44 -19.34
N ALA A 106 -17.46 0.90 -20.60
CA ALA A 106 -16.65 2.03 -21.04
C ALA A 106 -16.96 3.30 -20.22
N SER A 107 -18.24 3.63 -20.06
CA SER A 107 -18.68 4.77 -19.24
C SER A 107 -18.26 4.64 -17.77
N LEU A 108 -18.36 3.44 -17.19
CA LEU A 108 -17.88 3.19 -15.83
C LEU A 108 -16.36 3.41 -15.71
N CYS A 109 -15.58 2.90 -16.65
CA CYS A 109 -14.13 3.09 -16.68
C CYS A 109 -13.74 4.56 -16.78
N GLU A 110 -14.42 5.35 -17.61
CA GLU A 110 -14.21 6.79 -17.69
C GLU A 110 -14.48 7.48 -16.34
N ARG A 111 -15.58 7.12 -15.67
CA ARG A 111 -15.90 7.67 -14.33
C ARG A 111 -14.86 7.29 -13.28
N LEU A 112 -14.40 6.04 -13.29
CA LEU A 112 -13.34 5.58 -12.38
C LEU A 112 -12.03 6.32 -12.63
N GLN A 113 -11.65 6.53 -13.89
CA GLN A 113 -10.46 7.31 -14.26
C GLN A 113 -10.55 8.76 -13.80
N ALA A 114 -11.71 9.40 -13.96
CA ALA A 114 -11.93 10.78 -13.50
C ALA A 114 -11.71 10.91 -11.98
N VAL A 115 -12.25 9.99 -11.19
CA VAL A 115 -12.10 10.00 -9.73
C VAL A 115 -10.67 9.62 -9.30
N ALA A 116 -10.05 8.65 -9.97
CA ALA A 116 -8.68 8.22 -9.67
C ALA A 116 -7.65 9.33 -10.00
N GLY A 117 -7.79 9.98 -11.17
CA GLY A 117 -6.94 11.09 -11.60
C GLY A 117 -7.11 12.35 -10.76
N ALA A 118 -8.32 12.61 -10.24
CA ALA A 118 -8.54 13.68 -9.28
C ALA A 118 -7.74 13.49 -7.97
N GLY A 119 -7.47 12.23 -7.58
CA GLY A 119 -6.64 11.91 -6.42
C GLY A 119 -5.16 12.29 -6.56
N GLU A 120 -4.60 12.25 -7.77
CA GLU A 120 -3.25 12.75 -8.08
C GLU A 120 -3.20 14.30 -8.05
N GLN A 121 -4.33 14.96 -8.34
CA GLN A 121 -4.45 16.43 -8.33
C GLN A 121 -4.64 16.99 -6.92
N ILE A 122 -5.36 16.29 -6.05
CA ILE A 122 -5.54 16.67 -4.63
C ILE A 122 -4.18 16.63 -3.90
N LEU A 123 -3.31 15.66 -4.18
CA LEU A 123 -1.96 15.59 -3.60
C LEU A 123 -1.02 16.71 -4.08
N ARG A 124 -1.28 17.34 -5.23
CA ARG A 124 -0.55 18.51 -5.70
C ARG A 124 -1.09 19.85 -5.18
N THR A 125 -2.25 19.85 -4.53
CA THR A 125 -2.93 21.09 -4.09
C THR A 125 -2.73 21.39 -2.60
N VAL A 126 -1.89 20.62 -1.89
CA VAL A 126 -1.53 20.87 -0.48
C VAL A 126 -0.12 21.45 -0.33
N GLU A 127 0.40 22.08 -1.37
CA GLU A 127 1.54 23.00 -1.27
C GLU A 127 1.14 24.37 -1.84
N THR A 128 0.47 25.18 -1.01
CA THR A 128 0.77 26.62 -0.84
C THR A 128 0.14 27.15 0.44
#